data_AF-A0AA42ZR27-F1
#
_entry.id   AF-A0AA42ZR27-F1
#
_cell.length_a   1.000
_cell.length_b   1.000
_cell.length_c   1.000
_cell.angle_alpha   90.00
_cell.angle_beta   90.00
_cell.angle_gamma   90.00
#
_symmetry.space_group_name_H-M   'P 1'
#
loop_
_entity.id
_entity.type
_entity.pdbx_description
1 polymer ?
#
loop_
_entity_poly.entity_id
_entity_poly.type
_entity_poly.pdbx_seq_one_letter_code
_entity_poly.pdbx_strand_id
1 'polypeptide(L)'
;MRASLRRNLVLAVIAVLVAAVLVYAFLPQPVPADLAEVSRGALRVTVDDEGRTRVKEVYVVSAPVAGRVLRIDRHVGDPVKAGETVLATIQPTAPTFLDLRGKRQAEAAVHAAEAALQLSEAELTRAQADLEFARSDL
;
A
#
# COMPACT_ATOMS: atom_id res chain seq x y z
N MET A 1 49.31 -24.82 -96.76
CA MET A 1 47.96 -24.50 -96.26
C MET A 1 47.67 -24.93 -94.80
N ARG A 2 48.68 -25.11 -93.92
CA ARG A 2 48.49 -25.57 -92.52
C ARG A 2 48.71 -24.50 -91.43
N ALA A 3 49.23 -23.32 -91.81
CA ALA A 3 49.51 -22.22 -90.88
C ALA A 3 48.25 -21.46 -90.41
N SER A 4 47.24 -21.33 -91.27
CA SER A 4 45.96 -20.69 -90.91
C SER A 4 45.12 -21.55 -89.95
N LEU A 5 45.19 -22.88 -90.04
CA LEU A 5 44.42 -23.78 -89.18
C LEU A 5 44.92 -23.75 -87.72
N ARG A 6 46.25 -23.73 -87.52
CA ARG A 6 46.85 -23.57 -86.18
C ARG A 6 46.54 -22.18 -85.59
N ARG A 7 46.56 -21.13 -86.42
CA ARG A 7 46.19 -19.76 -86.02
C ARG A 7 44.73 -19.67 -85.59
N ASN A 8 43.82 -20.30 -86.34
CA ASN A 8 42.38 -20.31 -86.02
C ASN A 8 42.09 -21.12 -84.75
N LEU A 9 42.81 -22.22 -84.50
CA LEU A 9 42.70 -22.98 -83.26
C LEU A 9 43.15 -22.15 -82.05
N VAL A 10 44.26 -21.44 -82.16
CA VAL A 10 44.76 -20.54 -81.10
C VAL A 10 43.75 -19.41 -80.84
N LEU A 11 43.19 -18.81 -81.89
CA LEU A 11 42.15 -17.77 -81.76
C LEU A 11 40.86 -18.31 -81.12
N ALA A 12 40.44 -19.52 -81.46
CA ALA A 12 39.27 -20.16 -80.86
C ALA A 12 39.48 -20.43 -79.36
N VAL A 13 40.67 -20.91 -78.97
CA VAL A 13 41.02 -21.11 -77.56
C VAL A 13 41.01 -19.79 -76.81
N ILE A 14 41.58 -18.72 -77.38
CA ILE A 14 41.55 -17.39 -76.78
C ILE A 14 40.10 -16.89 -76.63
N ALA A 15 39.26 -17.06 -77.65
CA ALA A 15 37.86 -16.64 -77.59
C ALA A 15 37.08 -17.38 -76.50
N VAL A 16 37.28 -18.68 -76.34
CA VAL A 16 36.67 -19.48 -75.27
C VAL A 16 37.17 -19.04 -73.90
N LEU A 17 38.46 -18.75 -73.77
CA LEU A 17 39.06 -18.32 -72.51
C LEU A 17 38.54 -16.94 -72.09
N VAL A 18 38.42 -16.01 -73.06
CA VAL A 18 37.79 -14.70 -72.85
C VAL A 18 36.32 -14.87 -72.45
N ALA A 19 35.57 -15.73 -73.13
CA ALA A 19 34.17 -16.00 -72.80
C ALA A 19 34.02 -16.58 -71.37
N ALA A 20 34.89 -17.51 -70.96
CA ALA A 20 34.88 -18.08 -69.62
C ALA A 20 35.18 -17.04 -68.53
N VAL A 21 36.14 -16.14 -68.77
CA VAL A 21 36.47 -15.04 -67.83
C VAL A 21 35.31 -14.06 -67.71
N LEU A 22 34.68 -13.68 -68.83
CA LEU A 22 33.52 -12.80 -68.80
C LEU A 22 32.37 -13.44 -68.01
N VAL A 23 32.04 -14.71 -68.28
CA VAL A 23 30.99 -15.42 -67.53
C VAL A 23 31.29 -15.40 -66.03
N TYR A 24 32.53 -15.72 -65.63
CA TYR A 24 32.92 -15.70 -64.21
C TYR A 24 32.84 -14.30 -63.57
N ALA A 25 33.23 -13.25 -64.30
CA ALA A 25 33.18 -11.87 -63.80
C ALA A 25 31.75 -11.34 -63.64
N PHE A 26 30.81 -11.82 -64.46
CA PHE A 26 29.39 -11.47 -64.39
C PHE A 26 28.58 -12.43 -63.49
N LEU A 27 29.20 -13.46 -62.91
CA LEU A 27 28.51 -14.29 -61.92
C LEU A 27 28.26 -13.47 -60.64
N PRO A 28 27.01 -13.42 -60.14
CA PRO A 28 26.71 -12.68 -58.93
C PRO A 28 27.43 -13.31 -57.74
N GLN A 29 28.10 -12.47 -56.94
CA GLN A 29 28.72 -12.93 -55.70
C GLN A 29 27.64 -13.23 -54.65
N PRO A 30 27.69 -14.38 -53.98
CA PRO A 30 26.74 -14.70 -52.92
C PRO A 30 26.93 -13.71 -51.75
N VAL A 31 25.81 -13.18 -51.26
CA VAL A 31 25.79 -12.28 -50.10
C VAL A 31 25.54 -13.12 -48.84
N PRO A 32 26.38 -13.02 -47.79
CA PRO A 32 26.14 -13.71 -46.54
C PRO A 32 24.85 -13.19 -45.89
N ALA A 33 23.98 -14.10 -45.48
CA ALA A 33 22.71 -13.78 -44.82
C ALA A 33 22.49 -14.70 -43.63
N ASP A 34 22.03 -14.10 -42.53
CA ASP A 34 21.63 -14.83 -41.33
C ASP A 34 20.21 -15.36 -41.51
N LEU A 35 20.07 -16.68 -41.48
CA LEU A 35 18.78 -17.37 -41.55
C LEU A 35 18.38 -17.88 -40.16
N ALA A 36 17.10 -17.76 -39.83
CA ALA A 36 16.53 -18.32 -38.62
C ALA A 36 15.20 -19.02 -38.93
N GLU A 37 14.93 -20.12 -38.25
CA GLU A 37 13.65 -20.85 -38.36
C GLU A 37 12.58 -20.16 -37.51
N VAL A 38 11.38 -19.98 -38.07
CA VAL A 38 10.27 -19.28 -37.40
C VAL A 38 9.24 -20.28 -36.89
N SER A 39 8.94 -20.24 -35.58
CA SER A 39 7.91 -21.06 -34.93
C SER A 39 6.81 -20.20 -34.28
N ARG A 40 5.62 -20.78 -34.10
CA ARG A 40 4.50 -20.12 -33.39
C ARG A 40 4.38 -20.63 -31.96
N GLY A 41 4.19 -19.72 -31.00
CA GLY A 41 4.03 -20.04 -29.58
C GLY A 41 3.32 -18.90 -28.83
N ALA A 42 2.99 -19.12 -27.56
CA ALA A 42 2.34 -18.11 -26.74
C ALA A 42 3.32 -16.96 -26.42
N LEU A 43 2.99 -15.74 -26.83
CA LEU A 43 3.76 -14.55 -26.51
C LEU A 43 3.28 -13.98 -25.18
N ARG A 44 4.16 -13.93 -24.18
CA ARG A 44 3.88 -13.28 -22.89
C ARG A 44 4.42 -11.85 -22.92
N VAL A 45 3.52 -10.88 -22.77
CA VAL A 45 3.88 -9.47 -22.56
C VAL A 45 3.82 -9.22 -21.07
N THR A 46 4.97 -8.94 -20.46
CA THR A 46 5.08 -8.51 -19.06
C THR A 46 5.29 -7.00 -19.00
N VAL A 47 4.84 -6.40 -17.89
CA VAL A 47 5.19 -5.03 -17.52
C VAL A 47 6.00 -5.15 -16.24
N ASP A 48 7.27 -4.79 -16.32
CA ASP A 48 8.16 -4.78 -15.16
C ASP A 48 8.19 -3.37 -14.58
N ASP A 49 7.94 -3.26 -13.28
CA ASP A 49 7.91 -2.00 -12.56
C ASP A 49 8.57 -2.15 -11.19
N GLU A 50 9.04 -1.04 -10.62
CA GLU A 50 9.71 -1.02 -9.33
C GLU A 50 8.69 -0.94 -8.18
N GLY A 51 8.58 -2.03 -7.43
CA GLY A 51 7.81 -2.07 -6.18
C GLY A 51 8.65 -1.69 -4.96
N ARG A 52 8.03 -0.99 -4.01
CA ARG A 52 8.58 -0.85 -2.64
C ARG A 52 7.58 -1.39 -1.63
N THR A 53 8.06 -2.17 -0.67
CA THR A 53 7.24 -2.64 0.44
C THR A 53 6.95 -1.46 1.38
N ARG A 54 5.67 -1.29 1.74
CA ARG A 54 5.23 -0.28 2.69
C ARG A 54 4.50 -0.95 3.85
N VAL A 55 4.86 -0.56 5.07
CA VAL A 55 4.09 -0.92 6.27
C VAL A 55 2.76 -0.16 6.21
N LYS A 56 1.64 -0.89 6.22
CA LYS A 56 0.30 -0.29 6.07
C LYS A 56 -0.11 0.53 7.30
N GLU A 57 0.05 -0.05 8.48
CA GLU A 57 -0.47 0.50 9.72
C GLU A 57 0.62 0.47 10.78
N VAL A 58 1.07 1.67 11.17
CA VAL A 58 1.99 1.85 12.29
C VAL A 58 1.18 2.42 13.43
N TYR A 59 1.14 1.68 14.54
CA TYR A 59 0.39 2.07 15.73
C TYR A 59 1.34 2.59 16.81
N VAL A 60 0.96 3.70 17.44
CA VAL A 60 1.60 4.19 18.67
C VAL A 60 0.72 3.78 19.84
N VAL A 61 1.26 2.97 20.74
CA VAL A 61 0.55 2.52 21.94
C VAL A 61 0.91 3.44 23.10
N SER A 62 -0.10 4.06 23.71
CA SER A 62 0.05 4.96 24.85
C SER A 62 -0.53 4.37 26.13
N ALA A 63 0.06 4.72 27.26
CA ALA A 63 -0.48 4.39 28.58
C ALA A 63 -1.82 5.11 28.82
N PRO A 64 -2.87 4.41 29.29
CA PRO A 64 -4.16 5.03 29.58
C PRO A 64 -4.15 5.83 30.90
N VAL A 65 -3.17 5.58 31.77
CA VAL A 65 -3.04 6.19 33.10
C VAL A 65 -1.61 6.64 33.35
N ALA A 66 -1.45 7.71 34.13
CA ALA A 66 -0.14 8.17 34.59
C ALA A 66 0.41 7.23 35.68
N GLY A 67 1.65 6.80 35.52
CA GLY A 67 2.28 5.86 36.44
C GLY A 67 3.69 5.48 36.06
N ARG A 68 4.26 4.55 36.81
CA ARG A 68 5.57 3.96 36.54
C ARG A 68 5.39 2.71 35.67
N VAL A 69 6.05 2.66 34.52
CA VAL A 69 6.11 1.44 33.71
C VAL A 69 7.00 0.42 34.42
N LEU A 70 6.47 -0.78 34.67
CA LEU A 70 7.23 -1.90 35.21
C LEU A 70 8.16 -2.47 34.12
N ARG A 71 9.06 -3.37 34.52
CA ARG A 71 9.98 -4.01 33.57
C ARG A 71 9.20 -4.65 32.42
N ILE A 72 9.62 -4.36 31.19
CA ILE A 72 9.09 -4.97 29.97
C ILE A 72 9.97 -6.17 29.65
N ASP A 73 9.38 -7.37 29.63
CA ASP A 73 10.10 -8.61 29.33
C ASP A 73 10.04 -8.98 27.82
N ARG A 74 9.35 -8.17 27.02
CA ARG A 74 9.20 -8.35 25.56
C ARG A 74 10.32 -7.67 24.78
N HIS A 75 10.68 -8.26 23.65
CA HIS A 75 11.72 -7.78 22.76
C HIS A 75 11.17 -7.40 21.38
N VAL A 76 11.93 -6.60 20.65
CA VAL A 76 11.58 -6.20 19.27
C VAL A 76 11.53 -7.45 18.38
N GLY A 77 10.41 -7.63 17.68
CA GLY A 77 10.16 -8.77 16.79
C GLY A 77 9.31 -9.88 17.40
N ASP A 78 9.00 -9.82 18.70
CA ASP A 78 8.09 -10.78 19.32
C ASP A 78 6.69 -10.69 18.69
N PRO A 79 6.02 -11.84 18.44
CA PRO A 79 4.64 -11.84 17.94
C PRO A 79 3.68 -11.31 19.00
N VAL A 80 2.74 -10.46 18.58
CA VAL A 80 1.72 -9.86 19.44
C VAL A 80 0.31 -10.18 18.92
N LYS A 81 -0.61 -10.45 19.85
CA LYS A 81 -2.03 -10.67 19.57
C LYS A 81 -2.88 -9.68 20.36
N ALA A 82 -3.84 -9.06 19.67
CA ALA A 82 -4.78 -8.13 20.29
C ALA A 82 -5.57 -8.82 21.41
N GLY A 83 -5.74 -8.12 22.54
CA GLY A 83 -6.50 -8.61 23.71
C GLY A 83 -5.80 -9.67 24.57
N GLU A 84 -4.80 -10.37 24.03
CA GLU A 84 -4.07 -11.42 24.75
C GLU A 84 -2.69 -10.94 25.22
N THR A 85 -1.99 -10.17 24.39
CA THR A 85 -0.59 -9.84 24.65
C THR A 85 -0.48 -8.57 25.49
N VAL A 86 0.05 -8.72 26.70
CA VAL A 86 0.43 -7.57 27.54
C VAL A 86 1.76 -7.01 27.05
N LEU A 87 1.73 -5.78 26.54
CA LEU A 87 2.93 -5.08 26.05
C LEU A 87 3.75 -4.47 27.19
N ALA A 88 3.08 -3.87 28.18
CA ALA A 88 3.70 -3.28 29.35
C ALA A 88 2.70 -3.26 30.51
N THR A 89 3.20 -3.43 31.73
CA THR A 89 2.41 -3.26 32.96
C THR A 89 2.76 -1.93 33.59
N ILE A 90 1.76 -1.14 33.95
CA ILE A 90 1.94 0.19 34.54
C ILE A 90 1.47 0.12 35.98
N GLN A 91 2.30 0.57 36.91
CA GLN A 91 1.93 0.84 38.29
C GLN A 91 1.40 2.29 38.36
N PRO A 92 0.09 2.51 38.57
CA PRO A 92 -0.46 3.85 38.63
C PRO A 92 0.17 4.67 39.75
N THR A 93 0.27 5.99 39.53
CA THR A 93 0.67 6.90 40.59
C THR A 93 -0.36 6.83 41.71
N ALA A 94 0.08 6.96 42.97
CA ALA A 94 -0.85 7.06 44.09
C ALA A 94 -1.89 8.16 43.77
N PRO A 95 -3.19 7.86 43.90
CA PRO A 95 -4.22 8.86 43.68
C PRO A 95 -3.92 10.05 44.60
N THR A 96 -4.05 11.27 44.06
CA THR A 96 -4.01 12.47 44.88
C THR A 96 -4.97 12.29 46.04
N PHE A 97 -4.54 12.65 47.26
CA PHE A 97 -5.42 12.59 48.42
C PHE A 97 -6.74 13.27 48.07
N LEU A 98 -7.84 12.52 48.19
CA LEU A 98 -9.18 13.09 48.20
C LEU A 98 -9.24 13.99 49.42
N ASP A 99 -8.99 15.28 49.22
CA ASP A 99 -9.21 16.30 50.23
C ASP A 99 -10.67 16.14 50.72
N LEU A 100 -10.84 15.96 52.02
CA LEU A 100 -12.15 15.90 52.67
C LEU A 100 -13.02 17.10 52.27
N ARG A 101 -12.42 18.27 52.03
CA ARG A 101 -13.09 19.46 51.49
C ARG A 101 -13.57 19.25 50.06
N GLY A 102 -12.75 18.68 49.18
CA GLY A 102 -13.12 18.39 47.79
C GLY A 102 -14.28 17.41 47.70
N LYS A 103 -14.26 16.34 48.51
CA LYS A 103 -15.38 15.40 48.62
C LYS A 103 -16.67 16.09 49.10
N ARG A 104 -16.58 16.86 50.19
CA ARG A 104 -17.75 17.61 50.71
C ARG A 104 -18.28 18.63 49.72
N GLN A 105 -17.41 19.28 48.95
CA GLN A 105 -17.81 20.23 47.92
C GLN A 105 -18.54 19.53 46.77
N ALA A 106 -18.07 18.35 46.35
CA ALA A 106 -18.75 17.54 45.34
C ALA A 106 -20.12 17.03 45.84
N GLU A 107 -20.19 16.54 47.08
CA GLU A 107 -21.44 16.10 47.71
C GLU A 107 -22.45 17.25 47.85
N ALA A 108 -21.99 18.43 48.29
CA ALA A 108 -22.84 19.63 48.37
C ALA A 108 -23.34 20.08 47.00
N ALA A 109 -22.52 19.97 45.95
CA ALA A 109 -22.93 20.31 44.59
C ALA A 109 -24.01 19.35 44.06
N VAL A 110 -23.91 18.05 44.36
CA VAL A 110 -24.94 17.05 44.02
C VAL A 110 -26.24 17.38 44.73
N HIS A 111 -26.21 17.61 46.05
CA HIS A 111 -27.41 17.96 46.80
C HIS A 111 -28.07 19.26 46.32
N ALA A 112 -27.28 20.27 45.94
CA ALA A 112 -27.81 21.50 45.37
C ALA A 112 -28.50 21.26 44.02
N ALA A 113 -27.94 20.40 43.17
CA ALA A 113 -28.53 20.04 41.88
C ALA A 113 -29.83 19.23 42.06
N GLU A 114 -29.88 18.30 43.02
CA GLU A 114 -31.08 17.54 43.37
C GLU A 114 -32.21 18.45 43.88
N ALA A 115 -31.88 19.41 44.74
CA ALA A 115 -32.84 20.38 45.25
C ALA A 115 -33.39 21.30 44.14
N ALA A 116 -32.54 21.72 43.20
CA ALA A 116 -32.96 22.51 42.04
C ALA A 116 -33.88 21.72 41.11
N LEU A 117 -33.62 20.42 40.92
CA LEU A 117 -34.50 19.53 40.16
C LEU A 117 -35.87 19.40 40.83
N GLN A 118 -35.91 19.13 42.14
CA GLN A 118 -37.17 19.04 42.90
C GLN A 118 -38.00 20.33 42.82
N LEU A 119 -37.35 21.50 42.90
CA LEU A 119 -38.04 22.78 42.72
C LEU A 119 -38.63 22.90 41.31
N SER A 120 -37.85 22.57 40.29
CA SER A 120 -38.29 22.63 38.89
C SER A 120 -39.47 21.68 38.62
N GLU A 121 -39.46 20.49 39.22
CA GLU A 121 -40.58 19.53 39.14
C GLU A 121 -41.84 20.08 39.82
N ALA A 122 -41.71 20.67 41.01
CA ALA A 122 -42.83 21.28 41.72
C ALA A 122 -43.42 22.47 40.95
N GLU A 123 -42.59 23.31 40.33
CA GLU A 123 -43.02 24.41 39.46
C GLU A 123 -43.77 23.89 38.23
N LEU A 124 -43.29 22.81 37.61
CA LEU A 124 -43.96 22.18 36.48
C LEU A 124 -45.34 21.64 36.88
N THR A 125 -45.44 20.93 38.00
CA THR A 125 -46.72 20.41 38.52
C THR A 125 -47.70 21.55 38.78
N ARG A 126 -47.23 22.65 39.39
CA ARG A 126 -48.07 23.83 39.62
C ARG A 126 -48.56 24.46 38.32
N ALA A 127 -47.67 24.68 37.36
CA ALA A 127 -48.02 25.27 36.07
C ALA A 127 -49.03 24.40 35.29
N GLN A 128 -48.92 23.08 35.40
CA GLN A 128 -49.89 22.14 34.82
C GLN A 128 -51.26 22.23 35.49
N ALA A 129 -51.32 22.29 36.82
CA ALA A 129 -52.56 22.46 37.56
C ALA A 129 -53.26 23.80 37.23
N ASP A 130 -52.49 24.89 37.13
CA ASP A 130 -53.02 26.21 36.75
C ASP A 130 -53.61 26.18 35.32
N LEU A 131 -52.95 25.49 34.38
CA LEU A 131 -53.45 25.30 33.02
C LEU A 131 -54.74 24.46 32.98
N GLU A 132 -54.81 23.39 33.77
CA GLU A 132 -55.99 22.53 33.84
C GLU A 132 -57.19 23.30 34.42
N PHE A 133 -56.98 24.05 35.50
CA PHE A 133 -58.01 24.92 36.08
C PHE A 133 -58.55 25.92 35.06
N ALA A 134 -57.67 26.65 34.36
CA ALA A 134 -58.07 27.64 33.35
C ALA A 134 -58.83 27.02 32.15
N ARG A 135 -58.58 25.74 31.83
CA ARG A 135 -59.33 25.02 30.78
C ARG A 135 -60.70 24.54 31.25
N SER A 136 -60.86 24.24 32.55
CA SER A 136 -62.11 23.75 33.12
C SER A 136 -63.14 24.86 33.41
N ASP A 137 -62.69 26.11 33.54
CA ASP A 137 -63.51 27.29 33.85
C ASP A 137 -64.11 27.98 32.60
N LEU A 138 -63.98 27.34 31.42
CA LEU A 138 -64.38 27.84 30.08
C LEU A 138 -65.45 26.91 29.48
#